data_AF-A0A7G8J356-F1
#
_entry.id   AF-A0A7G8J356-F1
#
_cell.length_a   1.000
_cell.length_b   1.000
_cell.length_c   1.000
_cell.angle_alpha   90.00
_cell.angle_beta   90.00
_cell.angle_gamma   90.00
#
_symmetry.space_group_name_H-M   'P 1'
#
loop_
_entity.id
_entity.type
_entity.pdbx_description
1 polymer ?
#
loop_
_entity_poly.entity_id
_entity_poly.type
_entity_poly.pdbx_seq_one_letter_code
_entity_poly.pdbx_strand_id
1 'polypeptide(L)'
;MLEDQQILLDLLGSILASFNEISVVFKADSIEAANNISDDHKLDLAILDIYLPDGHCLDLAQQLVSQHQNIKIIILSGAAQEFACPKSLKEAIYGIIDKTDAFDALRHCINAIVKPAHHELTQRQQIIYSLMGEGKTTKEIAKELGSAYSTIETHRKAIAQKLNVSGAELIRRAALTRTIQSIN
;
A
#
# COMPACT_ATOMS: atom_id res chain seq x y z
N MET A 1 -9.01 -2.83 -11.27
CA MET A 1 -10.05 -2.26 -10.39
C MET A 1 -11.38 -2.78 -10.85
N LEU A 2 -12.17 -3.31 -9.93
CA LEU A 2 -13.50 -3.86 -10.21
C LEU A 2 -14.53 -3.14 -9.34
N GLU A 3 -15.46 -2.44 -9.99
CA GLU A 3 -16.54 -1.66 -9.37
C GLU A 3 -17.63 -1.39 -10.43
N ASP A 4 -18.90 -1.73 -10.14
CA ASP A 4 -20.02 -1.57 -11.08
C ASP A 4 -20.46 -0.10 -11.21
N GLN A 5 -20.16 0.74 -10.22
CA GLN A 5 -20.42 2.18 -10.26
C GLN A 5 -19.33 2.94 -11.03
N GLN A 6 -19.63 3.29 -12.29
CA GLN A 6 -18.71 4.02 -13.17
C GLN A 6 -18.10 5.29 -12.55
N ILE A 7 -18.90 6.08 -11.81
CA ILE A 7 -18.41 7.31 -11.15
C ILE A 7 -17.32 6.99 -10.12
N LEU A 8 -17.52 5.94 -9.31
CA LEU A 8 -16.55 5.54 -8.29
C LEU A 8 -15.31 4.92 -8.93
N LEU A 9 -15.49 4.10 -9.97
CA LEU A 9 -14.42 3.51 -10.75
C LEU A 9 -13.51 4.59 -11.37
N ASP A 10 -14.10 5.66 -11.89
CA ASP A 10 -13.36 6.80 -12.44
C ASP A 10 -12.66 7.62 -11.37
N LEU A 11 -13.34 7.91 -10.27
CA LEU A 11 -12.78 8.64 -9.13
C LEU A 11 -11.55 7.91 -8.57
N LEU A 12 -11.68 6.64 -8.22
CA LEU A 12 -10.58 5.86 -7.65
C LEU A 12 -9.49 5.61 -8.70
N GLY A 13 -9.86 5.42 -9.97
CA GLY A 13 -8.90 5.33 -11.07
C GLY A 13 -8.03 6.59 -11.19
N SER A 14 -8.60 7.78 -10.98
CA SER A 14 -7.85 9.04 -10.98
C SER A 14 -6.82 9.13 -9.85
N ILE A 15 -7.12 8.53 -8.69
CA ILE A 15 -6.19 8.44 -7.57
C ILE A 15 -4.98 7.61 -7.97
N LEU A 16 -5.21 6.43 -8.55
CA LEU A 16 -4.14 5.53 -8.98
C LEU A 16 -3.28 6.15 -10.07
N ALA A 17 -3.90 6.86 -11.03
CA ALA A 17 -3.17 7.58 -12.08
C ALA A 17 -2.25 8.70 -11.54
N SER A 18 -2.45 9.15 -10.30
CA SER A 18 -1.57 10.13 -9.65
C SER A 18 -0.27 9.53 -9.08
N PHE A 19 -0.13 8.20 -9.09
CA PHE A 19 1.08 7.49 -8.64
C PHE A 19 1.95 7.11 -9.85
N ASN A 20 3.20 7.57 -9.86
CA ASN A 20 4.13 7.33 -10.97
C ASN A 20 4.59 5.86 -11.05
N GLU A 21 4.52 5.15 -9.93
CA GLU A 21 4.91 3.75 -9.82
C GLU A 21 3.84 2.80 -10.36
N ILE A 22 2.60 3.29 -10.53
CA ILE A 22 1.52 2.52 -11.15
C ILE A 22 1.62 2.73 -12.66
N SER A 23 2.04 1.69 -13.38
CA SER A 23 2.25 1.75 -14.82
C SER A 23 0.95 1.72 -15.61
N VAL A 24 0.01 0.87 -15.20
CA VAL A 24 -1.26 0.64 -15.90
C VAL A 24 -2.36 0.39 -14.88
N VAL A 25 -3.52 0.99 -15.11
CA VAL A 25 -4.73 0.73 -14.34
C VAL A 25 -5.77 0.13 -15.27
N PHE A 26 -6.06 -1.15 -15.06
CA PHE A 26 -7.20 -1.80 -15.70
C PHE A 26 -8.46 -1.55 -14.88
N LYS A 27 -9.55 -1.22 -15.58
CA LYS A 27 -10.87 -0.94 -15.00
C LYS A 27 -11.86 -1.97 -15.55
N ALA A 28 -12.68 -2.52 -14.67
CA ALA A 28 -13.75 -3.45 -14.98
C ALA A 28 -14.99 -3.06 -14.17
N ASP A 29 -16.16 -3.19 -14.79
CA ASP A 29 -17.47 -2.97 -14.18
C ASP A 29 -18.24 -4.27 -13.91
N SER A 30 -17.63 -5.41 -14.26
CA SER A 30 -18.17 -6.75 -14.11
C SER A 30 -17.05 -7.77 -13.86
N ILE A 31 -17.40 -8.87 -13.19
CA ILE A 31 -16.53 -10.01 -12.94
C ILE A 31 -16.06 -10.62 -14.28
N GLU A 32 -16.93 -10.67 -15.28
CA GLU A 32 -16.57 -11.15 -16.63
C GLU A 32 -15.45 -10.30 -17.24
N ALA A 33 -15.60 -8.97 -17.23
CA ALA A 33 -14.56 -8.07 -17.72
C ALA A 33 -13.25 -8.20 -16.92
N ALA A 34 -13.35 -8.37 -15.60
CA ALA A 34 -12.19 -8.55 -14.74
C ALA A 34 -11.44 -9.86 -15.02
N ASN A 35 -12.16 -10.96 -15.31
CA ASN A 35 -11.56 -12.23 -15.67
C ASN A 35 -10.78 -12.14 -16.99
N ASN A 36 -11.37 -11.55 -18.03
CA ASN A 36 -10.70 -11.35 -19.31
C ASN A 36 -9.38 -10.57 -19.15
N ILE A 37 -9.39 -9.52 -18.31
CA ILE A 37 -8.19 -8.74 -17.99
C ILE A 37 -7.15 -9.58 -17.23
N SER A 38 -7.59 -10.41 -16.27
CA SER A 38 -6.69 -11.24 -15.46
C SER A 38 -5.99 -12.33 -16.28
N ASP A 39 -6.67 -12.87 -17.28
CA ASP A 39 -6.12 -13.92 -18.13
C ASP A 39 -5.07 -13.37 -19.11
N ASP A 40 -5.26 -12.15 -19.61
CA ASP A 40 -4.35 -11.51 -20.57
C ASP A 40 -3.19 -10.74 -19.91
N HIS A 41 -3.29 -10.43 -18.62
CA HIS A 41 -2.35 -9.55 -17.93
C HIS A 41 -1.93 -10.06 -16.55
N LYS A 42 -0.64 -9.94 -16.25
CA LYS A 42 -0.13 -10.17 -14.89
C LYS A 42 -0.50 -9.00 -13.99
N LEU A 43 -1.14 -9.28 -12.85
CA LEU A 43 -1.60 -8.27 -11.91
C LEU A 43 -0.84 -8.36 -10.58
N ASP A 44 -0.29 -7.23 -10.12
CA ASP A 44 0.40 -7.13 -8.83
C ASP A 44 -0.54 -6.63 -7.71
N LEU A 45 -1.59 -5.90 -8.09
CA LEU A 45 -2.59 -5.35 -7.17
C LEU A 45 -3.98 -5.41 -7.79
N ALA A 46 -4.93 -5.97 -7.04
CA ALA A 46 -6.36 -5.91 -7.35
C ALA A 46 -7.09 -5.06 -6.31
N ILE A 47 -7.98 -4.20 -6.77
CA ILE A 47 -8.95 -3.47 -5.93
C ILE A 47 -10.32 -3.95 -6.36
N LEU A 48 -11.04 -4.57 -5.43
CA LEU A 48 -12.26 -5.31 -5.72
C LEU A 48 -13.40 -4.85 -4.82
N ASP A 49 -14.53 -4.53 -5.42
CA ASP A 49 -15.79 -4.40 -4.70
C ASP A 49 -16.34 -5.77 -4.29
N ILE A 50 -16.82 -5.90 -3.05
CA ILE A 50 -17.43 -7.14 -2.54
C ILE A 50 -18.78 -7.40 -3.20
N TYR A 51 -19.57 -6.35 -3.40
CA TYR A 51 -20.99 -6.47 -3.73
C TYR A 51 -21.24 -6.05 -5.18
N LEU A 52 -21.05 -7.01 -6.08
CA LEU A 52 -21.35 -6.82 -7.50
C LEU A 52 -22.65 -7.55 -7.87
N PRO A 53 -23.44 -7.01 -8.81
CA PRO A 53 -24.71 -7.60 -9.21
C PRO A 53 -24.54 -8.93 -9.97
N ASP A 54 -23.36 -9.20 -10.51
CA ASP A 54 -23.08 -10.29 -11.44
C ASP A 54 -22.36 -11.51 -10.81
N GLY A 55 -22.06 -11.48 -9.52
CA GLY A 55 -21.59 -12.69 -8.82
C GLY A 55 -20.74 -12.46 -7.57
N HIS A 56 -19.96 -13.49 -7.21
CA HIS A 56 -19.19 -13.55 -5.99
C HIS A 56 -17.74 -13.09 -6.19
N CYS A 57 -17.44 -11.83 -5.83
CA CYS A 57 -16.10 -11.26 -5.88
C CYS A 57 -15.02 -12.12 -5.18
N LEU A 58 -15.38 -12.85 -4.13
CA LEU A 58 -14.44 -13.70 -3.40
C LEU A 58 -13.90 -14.86 -4.25
N ASP A 59 -14.69 -15.38 -5.18
CA ASP A 59 -14.26 -16.45 -6.08
C ASP A 59 -13.22 -15.90 -7.07
N LEU A 60 -13.48 -14.70 -7.61
CA LEU A 60 -12.50 -13.96 -8.43
C LEU A 60 -11.22 -13.70 -7.64
N ALA A 61 -11.32 -13.26 -6.38
CA ALA A 61 -10.15 -13.04 -5.54
C ALA A 61 -9.32 -14.32 -5.34
N GLN A 62 -9.97 -15.48 -5.15
CA GLN A 62 -9.28 -16.77 -5.03
C GLN A 62 -8.59 -17.18 -6.33
N GLN A 63 -9.26 -16.96 -7.46
CA GLN A 63 -8.68 -17.19 -8.78
C GLN A 63 -7.45 -16.32 -8.99
N LEU A 64 -7.54 -15.02 -8.67
CA LEU A 64 -6.43 -14.08 -8.79
C LEU A 64 -5.21 -14.50 -7.95
N VAL A 65 -5.43 -14.93 -6.70
CA VAL A 65 -4.34 -15.43 -5.84
C VAL A 65 -3.72 -16.71 -6.40
N SER A 66 -4.51 -17.56 -7.05
CA SER A 66 -4.03 -18.81 -7.66
C SER A 66 -3.27 -18.57 -8.97
N GLN A 67 -3.68 -17.57 -9.76
CA GLN A 67 -3.07 -17.20 -11.05
C GLN A 67 -1.81 -16.34 -10.88
N HIS A 68 -1.80 -15.42 -9.91
CA HIS A 68 -0.76 -14.39 -9.76
C HIS A 68 0.00 -14.56 -8.44
N GLN A 69 1.26 -15.02 -8.54
CA GLN A 69 2.13 -15.15 -7.37
C GLN A 69 2.42 -13.76 -6.78
N ASN A 70 2.11 -13.57 -5.49
CA ASN A 70 2.25 -12.32 -4.72
C ASN A 70 1.26 -11.18 -5.00
N ILE A 71 0.14 -11.42 -5.68
CA ILE A 71 -0.87 -10.37 -5.85
C ILE A 71 -1.37 -9.84 -4.50
N LYS A 72 -1.46 -8.51 -4.38
CA LYS A 72 -2.10 -7.84 -3.25
C LYS A 72 -3.54 -7.54 -3.59
N ILE A 73 -4.43 -7.70 -2.63
CA ILE A 73 -5.86 -7.45 -2.81
C ILE A 73 -6.33 -6.38 -1.82
N ILE A 74 -6.96 -5.34 -2.32
CA ILE A 74 -7.70 -4.36 -1.53
C ILE A 74 -9.19 -4.59 -1.78
N ILE A 75 -9.95 -4.68 -0.70
CA ILE A 75 -11.38 -4.88 -0.76
C ILE A 75 -12.10 -3.55 -0.51
N LEU A 76 -13.08 -3.20 -1.35
CA LEU A 76 -13.99 -2.08 -1.16
C LEU A 76 -15.33 -2.61 -0.62
N SER A 77 -15.84 -2.04 0.45
CA SER A 77 -17.08 -2.47 1.10
C SER A 77 -17.93 -1.28 1.55
N GLY A 78 -19.25 -1.34 1.36
CA GLY A 78 -20.18 -0.40 2.01
C GLY A 78 -20.44 -0.70 3.48
N ALA A 79 -20.01 -1.87 3.97
CA ALA A 79 -20.11 -2.31 5.35
C ALA A 79 -18.84 -3.11 5.69
N ALA A 80 -17.70 -2.42 5.81
CA ALA A 80 -16.39 -3.05 5.99
C ALA A 80 -16.33 -3.99 7.23
N GLN A 81 -17.16 -3.73 8.24
CA GLN A 81 -17.23 -4.47 9.49
C GLN A 81 -17.88 -5.86 9.35
N GLU A 82 -18.68 -6.06 8.30
CA GLU A 82 -19.43 -7.31 8.06
C GLU A 82 -18.66 -8.29 7.17
N PHE A 83 -17.52 -7.86 6.61
CA PHE A 83 -16.72 -8.70 5.73
C PHE A 83 -15.98 -9.79 6.51
N ALA A 84 -16.37 -11.05 6.24
CA ALA A 84 -15.66 -12.22 6.74
C ALA A 84 -14.62 -12.69 5.73
N CYS A 85 -13.34 -12.35 5.99
CA CYS A 85 -12.22 -12.76 5.14
C CYS A 85 -12.04 -14.29 5.12
N PRO A 86 -12.11 -14.96 3.94
CA PRO A 86 -11.79 -16.38 3.82
C PRO A 86 -10.33 -16.66 4.18
N LYS A 87 -10.08 -17.80 4.86
CA LYS A 87 -8.73 -18.19 5.27
C LYS A 87 -7.74 -18.27 4.09
N SER A 88 -8.22 -18.69 2.93
CA SER A 88 -7.44 -18.79 1.68
C SER A 88 -6.92 -17.44 1.17
N LEU A 89 -7.61 -16.34 1.49
CA LEU A 89 -7.28 -15.00 1.00
C LEU A 89 -6.56 -14.12 2.03
N LYS A 90 -6.42 -14.62 3.25
CA LYS A 90 -5.95 -13.83 4.40
C LYS A 90 -4.56 -13.22 4.19
N GLU A 91 -3.68 -13.90 3.46
CA GLU A 91 -2.31 -13.43 3.18
C GLU A 91 -2.24 -12.48 1.97
N ALA A 92 -3.20 -12.57 1.05
CA ALA A 92 -3.26 -11.74 -0.15
C ALA A 92 -3.99 -10.41 0.12
N ILE A 93 -5.00 -10.42 1.00
CA ILE A 93 -5.75 -9.22 1.36
C ILE A 93 -4.86 -8.27 2.16
N TYR A 94 -4.51 -7.16 1.54
CA TYR A 94 -3.72 -6.09 2.13
C TYR A 94 -4.56 -5.18 3.03
N GLY A 95 -5.83 -4.95 2.66
CA GLY A 95 -6.71 -4.07 3.42
C GLY A 95 -8.16 -4.12 2.94
N ILE A 96 -9.06 -3.67 3.81
CA ILE A 96 -10.48 -3.48 3.52
C ILE A 96 -10.77 -2.00 3.74
N ILE A 97 -11.46 -1.40 2.78
CA ILE A 97 -11.75 0.02 2.72
C ILE A 97 -13.26 0.21 2.68
N ASP A 98 -13.75 1.13 3.48
CA ASP A 98 -15.14 1.56 3.41
C ASP A 98 -15.36 2.45 2.17
N LYS A 99 -16.39 2.17 1.37
CA LYS A 99 -16.72 2.94 0.16
C LYS A 99 -16.98 4.42 0.46
N THR A 100 -17.49 4.75 1.64
CA THR A 100 -17.79 6.13 2.05
C THR A 100 -16.53 6.99 2.20
N ASP A 101 -15.42 6.38 2.63
CA ASP A 101 -14.13 7.03 2.87
C ASP A 101 -13.05 6.54 1.87
N ALA A 102 -13.46 5.95 0.74
CA ALA A 102 -12.57 5.19 -0.13
C ALA A 102 -11.43 6.02 -0.71
N PHE A 103 -11.64 7.32 -0.95
CA PHE A 103 -10.64 8.17 -1.59
C PHE A 103 -9.35 8.27 -0.77
N ASP A 104 -9.45 8.74 0.47
CA ASP A 104 -8.29 8.95 1.34
C ASP A 104 -7.71 7.61 1.83
N ALA A 105 -8.59 6.65 2.16
CA ALA A 105 -8.18 5.32 2.59
C ALA A 105 -7.39 4.60 1.48
N LEU A 106 -7.88 4.64 0.23
CA LEU A 106 -7.17 4.01 -0.88
C LEU A 106 -5.84 4.69 -1.12
N ARG A 107 -5.81 6.03 -1.14
CA ARG A 107 -4.55 6.78 -1.30
C ARG A 107 -3.53 6.40 -0.22
N HIS A 108 -3.97 6.18 1.02
CA HIS A 108 -3.10 5.72 2.10
C HIS A 108 -2.58 4.28 1.88
N CYS A 109 -3.47 3.34 1.54
CA CYS A 109 -3.10 1.95 1.26
C CYS A 109 -2.12 1.85 0.09
N ILE A 110 -2.40 2.55 -1.00
CA ILE A 110 -1.54 2.54 -2.20
C ILE A 110 -0.16 3.11 -1.88
N ASN A 111 -0.08 4.23 -1.14
CA ASN A 111 1.21 4.75 -0.68
C ASN A 111 2.00 3.70 0.13
N ALA A 112 1.34 2.95 1.00
CA ALA A 112 2.01 1.94 1.81
C ALA A 112 2.45 0.69 1.00
N ILE A 113 1.74 0.36 -0.08
CA ILE A 113 2.10 -0.74 -1.01
C ILE A 113 3.24 -0.33 -1.93
N VAL A 114 3.09 0.85 -2.55
CA VAL A 114 3.93 1.35 -3.63
C VAL A 114 5.23 1.97 -3.11
N LYS A 115 5.16 2.62 -1.95
CA LYS A 115 6.32 3.24 -1.30
C LYS A 115 6.67 2.47 -0.02
N PRO A 116 7.35 1.31 -0.10
CA PRO A 116 8.14 0.89 1.04
C PRO A 116 9.12 2.04 1.31
N ALA A 117 9.12 2.56 2.54
CA ALA A 117 9.73 3.83 2.97
C ALA A 117 11.23 4.04 2.64
N HIS A 118 11.87 3.10 1.93
CA HIS A 118 13.25 3.10 1.52
C HIS A 118 13.51 3.73 0.15
N HIS A 119 12.58 3.71 -0.81
CA HIS A 119 12.93 4.08 -2.20
C HIS A 119 13.09 5.59 -2.45
N GLU A 120 12.47 6.44 -1.63
CA GLU A 120 12.65 7.91 -1.71
C GLU A 120 13.86 8.42 -0.91
N LEU A 121 14.41 7.57 -0.03
CA LEU A 121 15.50 7.92 0.86
C LEU A 121 16.83 7.60 0.19
N THR A 122 17.74 8.57 0.18
CA THR A 122 19.15 8.31 -0.16
C THR A 122 19.73 7.25 0.76
N GLN A 123 20.80 6.55 0.37
CA GLN A 123 21.47 5.54 1.23
C GLN A 123 21.75 6.08 2.64
N ARG A 124 22.20 7.35 2.75
CA ARG A 124 22.43 7.98 4.05
C ARG A 124 21.15 8.17 4.86
N GLN A 125 20.06 8.56 4.20
CA GLN A 125 18.75 8.70 4.83
C GLN A 125 18.16 7.34 5.25
N GLN A 126 18.37 6.28 4.47
CA GLN A 126 17.93 4.92 4.82
C GLN A 126 18.61 4.42 6.09
N ILE A 127 19.93 4.61 6.23
CA ILE A 127 20.67 4.25 7.45
C ILE A 127 20.13 5.02 8.65
N ILE A 128 19.95 6.35 8.51
CA ILE A 128 19.38 7.19 9.58
C ILE A 128 17.97 6.73 9.94
N TYR A 129 17.14 6.42 8.94
CA TYR A 129 15.78 5.95 9.12
C TYR A 129 15.73 4.60 9.85
N SER A 130 16.62 3.66 9.53
CA SER A 130 16.74 2.38 10.26
C SER A 130 17.08 2.61 11.73
N LEU A 131 18.09 3.44 12.02
CA LEU A 131 18.49 3.75 13.40
C LEU A 131 17.37 4.46 14.18
N MET A 132 16.55 5.27 13.51
CA MET A 132 15.34 5.85 14.11
C MET A 132 14.34 4.77 14.52
N GLY A 133 14.16 3.75 13.68
CA GLY A 133 13.31 2.58 13.98
C GLY A 133 13.82 1.74 15.15
N GLU A 134 15.13 1.78 15.43
CA GLU A 134 15.73 1.17 16.63
C GLU A 134 15.54 2.01 17.90
N GLY A 135 14.87 3.15 17.81
CA GLY A 135 14.66 4.06 18.94
C GLY A 135 15.85 4.95 19.24
N LYS A 136 16.87 5.01 18.37
CA LYS A 136 18.04 5.88 18.57
C LYS A 136 17.66 7.35 18.47
N THR A 137 18.14 8.12 19.43
CA THR A 137 18.03 9.58 19.44
C THR A 137 18.95 10.21 18.41
N THR A 138 18.66 11.45 18.00
CA THR A 138 19.52 12.22 17.08
C THR A 138 20.98 12.29 17.55
N LYS A 139 21.22 12.36 18.88
CA LYS A 139 22.56 12.39 19.46
C LYS A 139 23.28 11.05 19.30
N GLU A 140 22.58 9.94 19.52
CA GLU A 140 23.14 8.59 19.36
C GLU A 140 23.46 8.29 17.89
N ILE A 141 22.54 8.64 16.98
CA ILE A 141 22.76 8.49 15.54
C ILE A 141 23.98 9.31 15.08
N ALA A 142 24.11 10.55 15.56
CA ALA A 142 25.26 11.39 15.25
C ALA A 142 26.59 10.77 15.70
N LYS A 143 26.61 10.23 16.92
CA LYS A 143 27.78 9.52 17.48
C LYS A 143 28.12 8.26 16.70
N GLU A 144 27.12 7.45 16.36
CA GLU A 144 27.26 6.17 15.67
C GLU A 144 27.72 6.34 14.22
N LEU A 145 27.22 7.37 13.53
CA LEU A 145 27.55 7.66 12.15
C LEU A 145 28.74 8.64 11.97
N GLY A 146 29.40 9.03 13.06
CA GLY A 146 30.52 9.98 13.04
C GLY A 146 30.17 11.32 12.38
N SER A 147 28.93 11.78 12.55
CA SER A 147 28.39 12.98 11.88
C SER A 147 27.99 14.05 12.87
N ALA A 148 27.98 15.32 12.44
CA ALA A 148 27.51 16.41 13.27
C ALA A 148 26.01 16.26 13.61
N TYR A 149 25.63 16.66 14.82
CA TYR A 149 24.23 16.62 15.28
C TYR A 149 23.29 17.35 14.31
N SER A 150 23.69 18.54 13.85
CA SER A 150 22.92 19.36 12.90
C SER A 150 22.71 18.65 11.56
N THR A 151 23.69 17.89 11.08
CA THR A 151 23.58 17.09 9.85
C THR A 151 22.50 16.01 10.00
N ILE A 152 22.48 15.30 11.14
CA ILE A 152 21.43 14.31 11.40
C ILE A 152 20.07 14.97 11.52
N GLU A 153 19.97 16.12 12.19
CA GLU A 153 18.71 16.87 12.28
C GLU A 153 18.17 17.27 10.90
N THR A 154 19.03 17.77 10.01
CA THR A 154 18.68 18.10 8.63
C THR A 154 18.19 16.86 7.87
N HIS A 155 18.88 15.74 7.97
CA HIS A 155 18.43 14.50 7.33
C HIS A 155 17.08 14.01 7.87
N ARG A 156 16.84 14.08 9.20
CA ARG A 156 15.55 13.70 9.80
C ARG A 156 14.40 14.56 9.27
N LYS A 157 14.61 15.88 9.14
CA LYS A 157 13.62 16.79 8.54
C LYS A 157 13.34 16.44 7.08
N ALA A 158 14.39 16.19 6.29
CA ALA A 158 14.24 15.80 4.90
C ALA A 158 13.52 14.44 4.75
N ILE A 159 13.79 13.48 5.63
CA ILE A 159 13.08 12.18 5.69
C ILE A 159 11.60 12.41 6.01
N ALA A 160 11.30 13.20 7.05
CA ALA A 160 9.93 13.51 7.45
C ALA A 160 9.12 14.16 6.31
N GLN A 161 9.74 15.10 5.60
CA GLN A 161 9.15 15.77 4.43
C GLN A 161 8.90 14.80 3.28
N LYS A 162 9.91 13.99 2.91
CA LYS A 162 9.77 13.01 1.82
C LYS A 162 8.67 11.99 2.12
N LEU A 163 8.67 11.42 3.32
CA LEU A 163 7.70 10.41 3.72
C LEU A 163 6.34 10.99 4.14
N ASN A 164 6.18 12.31 4.10
CA ASN A 164 5.01 13.06 4.54
C ASN A 164 4.48 12.63 5.93
N VAL A 165 5.39 12.33 6.85
CA VAL A 165 5.09 11.90 8.23
C VAL A 165 6.08 12.50 9.20
N SER A 166 5.64 12.74 10.43
CA SER A 166 6.46 13.38 11.47
C SER A 166 6.24 12.74 12.84
N GLY A 167 7.07 13.12 13.81
CA GLY A 167 6.88 12.74 15.22
C GLY A 167 6.87 11.22 15.44
N ALA A 168 5.95 10.75 16.28
CA ALA A 168 5.84 9.35 16.66
C ALA A 168 5.52 8.42 15.46
N GLU A 169 4.76 8.91 14.48
CA GLU A 169 4.40 8.13 13.29
C GLU A 169 5.62 7.84 12.42
N LEU A 170 6.54 8.79 12.30
CA LEU A 170 7.79 8.61 11.56
C LEU A 170 8.66 7.51 12.19
N ILE A 171 8.72 7.45 13.53
CA ILE A 171 9.44 6.40 14.28
C ILE A 171 8.74 5.05 14.13
N ARG A 172 7.41 5.03 14.25
CA ARG A 172 6.61 3.80 14.09
C ARG A 172 6.82 3.18 12.71
N ARG A 173 6.74 3.99 11.64
CA ARG A 173 7.00 3.50 10.27
C ARG A 173 8.44 3.01 10.09
N ALA A 174 9.41 3.71 10.66
CA ALA A 174 10.81 3.28 10.64
C ALA A 174 10.99 1.88 11.26
N ALA A 175 10.34 1.63 12.40
CA ALA A 175 10.40 0.34 13.08
C ALA A 175 9.72 -0.79 12.26
N LEU A 176 8.58 -0.52 11.62
CA LEU A 176 7.87 -1.51 10.79
C LEU A 176 8.65 -1.93 9.55
N THR A 177 9.43 -1.03 8.96
CA THR A 177 10.15 -1.34 7.72
C THR A 177 11.27 -2.37 7.94
N ARG A 178 11.81 -2.46 9.16
CA ARG A 178 12.74 -3.52 9.60
C ARG A 178 12.11 -4.91 9.53
N THR A 179 10.85 -5.05 9.97
CA THR A 179 10.17 -6.34 10.00
C THR A 179 10.05 -6.94 8.60
N ILE A 180 9.89 -6.09 7.58
CA ILE A 180 9.80 -6.50 6.17
C ILE A 180 11.18 -6.89 5.61
N GLN A 181 12.26 -6.22 6.03
CA GLN A 181 13.62 -6.54 5.58
C GLN A 181 14.26 -7.75 6.26
N SER A 182 13.78 -8.15 7.44
CA SER A 182 14.27 -9.35 8.17
C SER A 182 13.61 -10.66 7.68
N ILE A 183 12.60 -10.57 6.81
CA ILE A 183 11.83 -11.71 6.30
C ILE A 183 12.24 -12.06 4.86
N ASN A 184 13.05 -11.22 4.21
CA ASN A 184 13.70 -11.49 2.92
C ASN A 184 15.16 -11.88 3.14
#